data_AF-A0A561SVC5-F1
#
_entry.id   AF-A0A561SVC5-F1
#
_cell.length_a   1.000
_cell.length_b   1.000
_cell.length_c   1.000
_cell.angle_alpha   90.00
_cell.angle_beta   90.00
_cell.angle_gamma   90.00
#
_symmetry.space_group_name_H-M   'P 1'
#
loop_
_entity.id
_entity.type
_entity.pdbx_description
1 polymer ?
#
loop_
_entity_poly.entity_id
_entity_poly.type
_entity_poly.pdbx_seq_one_letter_code
_entity_poly.pdbx_strand_id
1 'polypeptide(L)' 'MVPPSAAHLRRAFAFREHIRVTAGLYVALADELGCPLVTTDRRLAGAHAPCEVRVPPSGFVPPQREG' A
#
# COMPACT_ATOMS: atom_id res chain seq x y z
N MET A 1 14.10 -5.86 0.31
CA MET A 1 12.92 -5.84 -0.59
C MET A 1 12.12 -7.11 -0.33
N VAL A 2 10.81 -7.01 -0.13
CA VAL A 2 9.96 -8.20 0.12
C VAL A 2 9.38 -8.68 -1.21
N PRO A 3 9.65 -9.93 -1.65
CA PRO A 3 9.10 -10.44 -2.90
C PRO A 3 7.60 -10.73 -2.75
N PRO A 4 6.76 -10.43 -3.78
CA PRO A 4 5.35 -10.78 -3.74
C PRO A 4 5.18 -12.31 -3.83
N SER A 5 4.16 -12.82 -3.14
CA SER A 5 3.76 -14.22 -3.17
C SER A 5 2.55 -14.38 -4.11
N ALA A 6 2.19 -15.61 -4.45
CA ALA A 6 0.95 -15.86 -5.17
C ALA A 6 -0.29 -15.36 -4.39
N ALA A 7 -0.26 -15.40 -3.06
CA ALA A 7 -1.34 -14.87 -2.22
C ALA A 7 -1.44 -13.33 -2.32
N HIS A 8 -0.29 -12.64 -2.31
CA HIS A 8 -0.23 -11.20 -2.54
C HIS A 8 -0.85 -10.82 -3.89
N LEU A 9 -0.53 -11.56 -4.96
CA LEU A 9 -1.09 -11.32 -6.30
C LEU A 9 -2.61 -11.52 -6.35
N ARG A 10 -3.14 -12.59 -5.73
CA ARG A 10 -4.58 -12.84 -5.68
C ARG A 10 -5.33 -11.74 -4.92
N ARG A 11 -4.83 -11.32 -3.75
CA ARG A 11 -5.44 -10.21 -3.00
C ARG A 11 -5.38 -8.91 -3.78
N ALA A 12 -4.23 -8.58 -4.37
CA ALA A 12 -4.09 -7.37 -5.20
C ALA A 12 -5.09 -7.36 -6.39
N PHE A 13 -5.30 -8.52 -7.03
CA PHE A 13 -6.23 -8.65 -8.15
C PHE A 13 -7.71 -8.49 -7.75
N ALA A 14 -8.06 -8.75 -6.48
CA ALA A 14 -9.41 -8.51 -5.98
C ALA A 14 -9.79 -7.01 -6.03
N PHE A 15 -8.81 -6.10 -5.96
CA PHE A 15 -9.01 -4.66 -5.99
C PHE A 15 -8.80 -4.00 -7.37
N ARG A 16 -8.64 -4.80 -8.43
CA ARG A 16 -8.24 -4.32 -9.77
C ARG A 16 -9.16 -3.25 -10.39
N GLU A 17 -10.43 -3.21 -10.00
CA GLU A 17 -11.40 -2.21 -10.49
C GLU A 17 -11.27 -0.87 -9.77
N HIS A 18 -10.59 -0.84 -8.62
CA HIS A 18 -10.47 0.34 -7.75
C HIS A 18 -9.06 0.91 -7.72
N ILE A 19 -8.04 0.05 -7.80
CA ILE A 19 -6.63 0.45 -7.67
C ILE A 19 -5.73 -0.30 -8.65
N ARG A 20 -4.56 0.30 -8.94
CA ARG A 20 -3.52 -0.38 -9.74
C ARG A 20 -3.03 -1.62 -8.99
N VAL A 21 -2.75 -2.69 -9.73
CA VAL A 21 -2.24 -3.97 -9.18
C VAL A 21 -1.00 -3.76 -8.31
N THR A 22 -0.09 -2.87 -8.70
CA THR A 22 1.11 -2.55 -7.90
C THR A 22 0.78 -1.93 -6.55
N ALA A 23 -0.22 -1.05 -6.47
CA ALA A 23 -0.72 -0.52 -5.19
C ALA A 23 -1.40 -1.64 -4.37
N GLY A 24 -2.16 -2.52 -5.04
CA GLY A 24 -2.77 -3.69 -4.41
C GLY A 24 -1.77 -4.66 -3.78
N LEU A 25 -0.56 -4.79 -4.33
CA LEU A 25 0.51 -5.60 -3.72
C LEU A 25 0.99 -5.03 -2.39
N TYR A 26 1.17 -3.70 -2.30
CA TYR A 26 1.55 -3.05 -1.06
C TYR A 26 0.44 -3.10 -0.02
N VAL A 27 -0.82 -2.99 -0.44
CA VAL A 27 -1.99 -3.19 0.44
C VAL A 27 -2.02 -4.61 0.99
N ALA A 28 -1.86 -5.62 0.12
CA ALA A 28 -1.87 -7.02 0.53
C ALA A 28 -0.74 -7.35 1.52
N LEU A 29 0.45 -6.77 1.30
CA LEU A 29 1.58 -6.93 2.21
C LEU A 29 1.35 -6.22 3.55
N ALA A 30 0.85 -4.99 3.53
CA ALA A 30 0.58 -4.22 4.76
C ALA A 30 -0.51 -4.88 5.62
N ASP A 31 -1.55 -5.42 4.99
CA ASP A 31 -2.58 -6.25 5.60
C ASP A 31 -1.99 -7.52 6.24
N GLU A 32 -1.16 -8.27 5.50
CA GLU A 32 -0.48 -9.46 6.03
C GLU A 32 0.41 -9.15 7.23
N LEU A 33 1.11 -8.02 7.22
CA LEU A 33 1.99 -7.58 8.30
C LEU A 33 1.25 -6.87 9.45
N GLY A 34 -0.05 -6.61 9.30
CA GLY A 34 -0.85 -5.87 10.29
C GLY A 34 -0.35 -4.44 10.52
N CYS A 35 0.15 -3.76 9.48
CA CYS A 35 0.73 -2.42 9.60
C CYS A 35 0.08 -1.38 8.67
N PRO A 36 0.19 -0.07 8.97
CA PRO A 36 -0.32 0.97 8.10
C PRO A 36 0.50 1.08 6.80
N LEU A 37 -0.19 1.25 5.67
CA LEU A 37 0.43 1.60 4.40
C LEU A 37 0.57 3.12 4.30
N VAL A 38 1.80 3.62 4.36
CA VAL A 38 2.11 5.03 4.09
C VAL A 38 2.34 5.23 2.60
N THR A 39 1.57 6.11 1.97
CA THR A 39 1.66 6.37 0.52
C THR A 39 1.37 7.81 0.16
N THR A 40 1.95 8.31 -0.93
CA THR A 40 1.57 9.59 -1.54
C THR A 40 0.38 9.47 -2.50
N ASP A 41 -0.05 8.24 -2.82
CA ASP A 41 -1.22 7.99 -3.67
C ASP A 41 -2.52 8.22 -2.89
N ARG A 42 -3.09 9.42 -3.03
CA ARG A 42 -4.34 9.83 -2.39
C ARG A 42 -5.55 9.02 -2.82
N ARG A 43 -5.51 8.40 -4.00
CA ARG A 43 -6.64 7.59 -4.49
C ARG A 43 -6.81 6.33 -3.64
N LEU A 44 -5.70 5.82 -3.09
CA LEU A 44 -5.69 4.63 -2.26
C LEU A 44 -6.35 4.86 -0.90
N ALA A 45 -6.27 6.08 -0.35
CA ALA A 45 -6.90 6.45 0.91
C ALA A 45 -8.45 6.34 0.85
N GLY A 46 -9.05 6.46 -0.33
CA GLY A 46 -10.48 6.30 -0.55
C GLY A 46 -10.92 4.89 -0.93
N ALA A 47 -9.99 3.95 -1.12
CA ALA A 47 -10.26 2.68 -1.80
C ALA A 47 -10.80 1.54 -0.91
N HIS A 48 -11.30 1.82 0.30
CA HIS A 48 -11.73 0.80 1.28
C HIS A 48 -10.72 -0.35 1.43
N ALA A 49 -9.43 -0.01 1.59
CA ALA A 49 -8.38 -1.00 1.78
C ALA A 49 -8.53 -1.75 3.13
N PRO A 50 -8.11 -3.02 3.21
CA PRO A 50 -8.17 -3.81 4.45
C PRO A 50 -7.16 -3.37 5.52
N CYS A 51 -6.15 -2.57 5.15
CA CYS A 51 -5.19 -1.97 6.07
C CYS A 51 -5.44 -0.46 6.22
N GLU A 52 -4.97 0.13 7.33
CA GLU A 52 -4.94 1.59 7.49
C GLU A 52 -4.06 2.22 6.39
N VAL A 53 -4.59 3.19 5.63
CA VAL A 53 -3.83 3.94 4.63
C VAL A 53 -3.54 5.34 5.17
N ARG A 54 -2.26 5.68 5.30
CA ARG A 54 -1.80 7.00 5.75
C ARG A 54 -1.23 7.79 4.58
N VAL A 55 -1.74 9.00 4.39
CA VAL A 55 -1.21 9.93 3.39
C VAL A 55 -0.47 11.05 4.13
N PRO A 56 0.84 11.22 3.91
CA PRO A 56 1.56 12.36 4.46
C PRO A 56 1.01 13.70 3.96
N PRO A 57 1.15 14.79 4.74
CA PRO A 57 0.79 16.12 4.28
C PRO A 57 1.57 16.50 3.02
N SER A 58 1.00 17.38 2.21
CA SER A 58 1.68 17.94 1.03
C SER A 58 3.04 18.52 1.43
N GLY A 59 4.09 18.21 0.68
CA GLY A 59 5.45 18.71 0.95
C GLY A 59 6.23 17.93 2.02
N PHE A 60 5.68 16.81 2.54
CA PHE A 60 6.44 15.92 3.39
C PHE A 60 7.65 15.33 2.65
N VAL A 61 8.84 15.58 3.19
CA VAL A 61 10.08 14.93 2.78
C VAL A 61 10.45 13.92 3.88
N PRO A 62 10.40 12.61 3.60
CA PRO A 62 10.79 11.62 4.60
C PRO A 62 12.26 11.82 4.98
N PRO A 63 12.61 11.70 6.27
CA PRO A 63 14.00 11.71 6.69
C PRO A 63 14.74 10.58 5.95
N GLN A 64 15.87 10.92 5.33
CA GLN A 64 16.73 9.91 4.74
C GLN A 64 17.32 9.09 5.89
N ARG A 65 17.26 7.76 5.79
CA ARG A 65 18.01 6.91 6.72
C ARG A 65 19.49 7.12 6.43
N GLU A 66 20.23 7.67 7.38
CA GLU A 66 21.68 7.56 7.38
C GLU A 66 22.02 6.06 7.49
N GLY A 67 22.83 5.59 6.54
CA GLY A 67 23.26 4.19 6.44
C GLY A 67 24.32 3.82 7.46
#